data_AF-A0A7X0HFI3-F1
#
_entry.id   AF-A0A7X0HFI3-F1
#
_cell.length_a   1.000
_cell.length_b   1.000
_cell.length_c   1.000
_cell.angle_alpha   90.00
_cell.angle_beta   90.00
_cell.angle_gamma   90.00
#
_symmetry.space_group_name_H-M   'P 1'
#
loop_
_entity.id
_entity.type
_entity.pdbx_description
1 polymer ?
#
loop_
_entity_poly.entity_id
_entity_poly.type
_entity_poly.pdbx_seq_one_letter_code
_entity_poly.pdbx_strand_id
1 'polypeptide(L)' 'MAGYRRHRVPVAGGESTLPDVVPYLRGAGLAAYKLPERLEAVGAMPRNETLRKVLEYRLRERSGG' A
#
# COMPACT_ATOMS: atom_id res chain seq x y z
N MET A 1 14.82 10.97 14.56
CA MET A 1 13.54 11.27 13.87
C MET A 1 13.63 10.74 12.44
N ALA A 2 13.35 9.46 12.19
CA ALA A 2 13.41 8.89 10.85
C ALA A 2 12.21 9.38 10.05
N GLY A 3 12.42 10.33 9.14
CA GLY A 3 11.38 10.86 8.27
C GLY A 3 10.74 9.74 7.46
N TYR A 4 9.40 9.67 7.48
CA TYR A 4 8.65 8.73 6.65
C TYR A 4 9.01 8.95 5.17
N ARG A 5 9.87 8.09 4.60
CA ARG A 5 10.10 8.04 3.16
C ARG A 5 8.81 7.59 2.51
N ARG A 6 8.15 8.51 1.80
CA ARG A 6 7.09 8.15 0.85
C ARG A 6 7.73 7.41 -0.32
N HIS A 7 7.68 6.09 -0.27
CA HIS A 7 7.92 5.28 -1.45
C HIS A 7 6.72 5.43 -2.38
N ARG A 8 6.95 6.01 -3.57
CA ARG A 8 6.02 5.90 -4.69
C ARG A 8 6.55 4.77 -5.57
N VAL A 9 5.69 3.80 -5.85
CA VAL A 9 5.91 2.88 -6.97
C VAL A 9 5.42 3.63 -8.21
N PRO A 10 6.29 3.97 -9.17
CA PRO A 10 5.84 4.57 -10.42
C PRO A 10 5.20 3.49 -11.28
N VAL A 11 3.94 3.67 -11.64
CA VAL A 11 3.38 3.03 -12.84
C VAL A 11 2.77 4.12 -13.71
N ALA A 12 3.25 4.22 -14.94
CA ALA A 12 2.61 5.04 -15.97
C ALA A 12 1.34 4.30 -16.43
N GLY A 13 0.17 4.77 -15.99
CA GLY A 13 -1.13 4.41 -16.59
C GLY A 13 -1.65 2.97 -16.40
N GLY A 14 -0.92 2.08 -15.71
CA GLY A 14 -1.33 0.71 -15.43
C GLY A 14 -1.55 0.42 -13.94
N GLU A 15 -2.43 -0.52 -13.63
CA GLU A 15 -2.53 -1.09 -12.29
C GLU A 15 -1.18 -1.74 -11.92
N SER A 16 -0.64 -1.41 -10.76
CA SER A 16 0.54 -2.13 -10.23
C SER A 16 0.12 -3.53 -9.84
N THR A 17 0.94 -4.53 -10.16
CA THR A 17 0.71 -5.91 -9.73
C THR A 17 1.65 -6.28 -8.58
N LEU A 18 1.32 -7.36 -7.84
CA LEU A 18 2.17 -7.83 -6.75
C LEU A 18 3.62 -8.18 -7.21
N PRO A 19 3.82 -8.85 -8.36
CA PRO A 19 5.17 -9.06 -8.92
C PRO A 19 5.96 -7.78 -9.21
N ASP A 20 5.32 -6.64 -9.45
CA ASP A 20 6.02 -5.36 -9.66
C ASP A 20 6.49 -4.75 -8.33
N VAL A 21 5.63 -4.84 -7.31
CA VAL A 21 5.84 -4.15 -6.03
C VAL A 21 6.84 -4.89 -5.14
N VAL A 22 6.82 -6.23 -5.11
CA VAL A 22 7.67 -7.02 -4.22
C VAL A 22 9.17 -6.82 -4.47
N PRO A 23 9.68 -6.88 -5.73
CA PRO A 23 11.09 -6.60 -6.02
C PRO A 23 11.50 -5.17 -5.64
N TYR A 24 10.64 -4.19 -5.88
CA TYR A 24 10.88 -2.80 -5.49
C TYR A 24 11.05 -2.66 -3.96
N LEU A 25 10.16 -3.27 -3.17
CA LEU A 25 10.22 -3.21 -1.71
C LEU A 25 11.44 -3.96 -1.15
N ARG A 26 11.81 -5.11 -1.75
CA ARG A 26 13.07 -5.81 -1.41
C ARG A 26 14.29 -4.93 -1.69
N GLY A 27 14.35 -4.31 -2.87
CA GLY A 27 15.42 -3.37 -3.25
C GLY A 27 15.50 -2.15 -2.33
N ALA A 28 14.37 -1.73 -1.75
CA ALA A 28 14.30 -0.67 -0.74
C ALA A 28 14.78 -1.11 0.67
N GLY A 29 15.20 -2.37 0.84
CA GLY A 29 15.71 -2.91 2.10
C GLY A 29 14.64 -3.43 3.05
N LEU A 30 13.41 -3.68 2.56
CA LEU A 30 12.36 -4.26 3.38
C LEU A 30 12.64 -5.75 3.64
N ALA A 31 12.61 -6.16 4.90
CA ALA A 31 12.79 -7.55 5.30
C ALA A 31 11.71 -8.46 4.68
N ALA A 32 12.06 -9.70 4.36
CA ALA A 32 11.19 -10.62 3.61
C ALA A 32 9.81 -10.84 4.27
N TYR A 33 9.76 -10.94 5.60
CA TYR A 33 8.51 -11.14 6.36
C TYR A 33 7.60 -9.90 6.41
N LYS A 34 8.07 -8.75 5.91
CA LYS A 34 7.28 -7.52 5.79
C LYS A 34 6.75 -7.30 4.37
N LEU A 35 7.05 -8.21 3.45
CA LEU A 35 6.56 -8.11 2.09
C LEU A 35 5.09 -8.52 2.03
N PRO A 36 4.29 -7.84 1.19
CA PRO A 36 2.90 -8.23 1.00
C PRO A 36 2.80 -9.55 0.22
N GLU A 37 1.74 -10.31 0.52
CA GLU A 37 1.37 -11.54 -0.22
C GLU A 37 0.19 -11.31 -1.17
N ARG A 38 -0.54 -10.21 -0.99
CA ARG A 38 -1.69 -9.82 -1.82
C ARG A 38 -1.64 -8.32 -2.09
N LEU A 39 -2.13 -7.94 -3.26
CA LEU A 39 -2.34 -6.56 -3.65
C LEU A 39 -3.76 -6.42 -4.16
N GLU A 40 -4.48 -5.42 -3.67
CA GLU A 40 -5.84 -5.08 -4.12
C GLU A 40 -5.85 -3.61 -4.56
N ALA A 41 -6.32 -3.36 -5.78
CA ALA A 41 -6.54 -2.01 -6.28
C ALA A 41 -7.93 -1.54 -5.88
N VAL A 42 -8.00 -0.39 -5.21
CA VAL A 42 -9.28 0.24 -4.81
C VAL A 42 -9.41 1.61 -5.47
N GLY A 43 -10.61 1.92 -5.98
CA GLY A 43 -10.85 3.19 -6.67
C GLY A 43 -10.67 4.42 -5.78
N ALA A 44 -10.89 4.28 -4.47
CA ALA A 44 -10.59 5.31 -3.50
C ALA A 44 -10.30 4.72 -2.12
N MET A 45 -9.37 5.35 -1.40
CA MET A 45 -9.11 5.02 -0.01
C MET A 45 -10.26 5.53 0.88
N PRO A 46 -10.82 4.69 1.77
CA PRO A 46 -11.86 5.13 2.69
C PRO A 46 -11.26 6.18 3.62
N ARG A 47 -11.91 7.35 3.73
CA ARG A 47 -11.43 8.46 4.55
C ARG A 47 -12.56 9.00 5.43
N ASN A 48 -12.22 9.54 6.61
CA ASN A 48 -13.19 10.35 7.36
C ASN A 48 -13.43 11.71 6.71
N GLU A 49 -14.54 12.34 7.06
CA GLU A 49 -14.94 13.63 6.50
C GLU A 49 -14.14 14.77 7.12
N THR A 50 -14.08 14.83 8.45
CA THR A 50 -13.49 15.95 9.19
C THR A 50 -11.99 16.11 8.97
N LEU A 51 -11.22 15.03 9.09
CA LEU A 51 -9.75 15.08 9.06
C LEU A 51 -9.16 14.51 7.76
N ARG A 52 -10.00 14.03 6.84
CA ARG A 52 -9.61 13.33 5.62
C ARG A 52 -8.62 12.18 5.85
N LYS A 53 -8.58 11.60 7.06
CA LYS A 53 -7.68 10.49 7.42
C LYS A 53 -8.19 9.19 6.82
N VAL A 54 -7.28 8.33 6.39
CA VAL A 54 -7.62 6.98 5.92
C VAL A 54 -8.17 6.15 7.08
N LEU A 55 -9.23 5.39 6.80
CA LEU A 55 -9.91 4.51 7.76
C LEU A 55 -9.44 3.07 7.57
N GLU A 56 -8.36 2.69 8.26
CA GLU A 56 -7.75 1.36 8.12
C GLU A 56 -8.70 0.21 8.47
N TYR A 57 -9.55 0.38 9.49
CA TYR A 57 -10.50 -0.65 9.90
C TYR A 57 -11.47 -1.03 8.76
N ARG A 58 -11.90 -0.04 7.95
CA ARG A 58 -12.75 -0.28 6.76
C ARG A 58 -12.04 -1.04 5.65
N LEU A 59 -10.71 -0.98 5.59
CA LEU A 59 -9.93 -1.75 4.64
C LEU A 59 -9.84 -3.21 5.12
N ARG A 60 -9.54 -3.42 6.41
CA ARG A 60 -9.46 -4.76 7.02
C ARG A 60 -10.78 -5.53 6.88
N GLU A 61 -11.92 -4.86 7.07
CA GLU A 61 -13.25 -5.43 6.83
C GLU A 61 -13.44 -5.96 5.39
N ARG A 62 -12.81 -5.33 4.39
CA ARG A 62 -12.95 -5.69 2.97
C ARG A 62 -11.98 -6.79 2.54
N SER A 63 -10.74 -6.71 3.00
CA SER A 63 -9.67 -7.62 2.58
C SER A 63 -9.72 -9.00 3.25
N GLY A 64 -10.71 -9.23 4.11
CA GLY A 64 -10.76 -10.37 5.02
C GLY A 64 -9.91 -10.08 6.25
N GLY A 65 -10.57 -10.05 7.42
CA GLY A 65 -9.90 -9.89 8.71
C GLY A 65 -8.94 -11.02 9.03
#